data_AF-A0A415V6I0-F1
#
_entry.id   AF-A0A415V6I0-F1
#
_cell.length_a   1.000
_cell.length_b   1.000
_cell.length_c   1.000
_cell.angle_alpha   90.00
_cell.angle_beta   90.00
_cell.angle_gamma   90.00
#
_symmetry.space_group_name_H-M   'P 1'
#
loop_
_entity.id
_entity.type
_entity.pdbx_description
1 polymer ?
#
loop_
_entity_poly.entity_id
_entity_poly.type
_entity_poly.pdbx_seq_one_letter_code
_entity_poly.pdbx_strand_id
1 'polypeptide(L)'
;MDDELFVRTMIEVLKFDKKYSGKKDDLLPILRRVTLNRKPQWGFVRHGRPNQRYEDIELRIPVPLLNEANNQYDDLYDIINYVYEESDEYALGELTLRPKIIQSEDVEYTEHDVVFTNIQEEIIQGIRDARYSIWAAVAWLTNRAFINELRAKRQQGVSVRLIVSDEDANRPYYGQLLAPGDFSR
;
A
#
# COMPACT_ATOMS: atom_id res chain seq x y z
N MET A 1 -11.99 14.43 -13.36
CA MET A 1 -11.13 14.29 -12.18
C MET A 1 -9.86 13.55 -12.61
N ASP A 2 -8.70 13.94 -12.09
CA ASP A 2 -7.43 13.26 -12.39
C ASP A 2 -7.41 11.82 -11.83
N ASP A 3 -6.78 10.88 -12.55
CA ASP A 3 -6.82 9.46 -12.23
C ASP A 3 -6.04 9.13 -10.95
N GLU A 4 -4.93 9.82 -10.67
CA GLU A 4 -4.18 9.67 -9.42
C GLU A 4 -4.99 10.20 -8.23
N LEU A 5 -5.64 11.35 -8.41
CA LEU A 5 -6.58 11.89 -7.41
C LEU A 5 -7.77 10.95 -7.18
N PHE A 6 -8.25 10.25 -8.20
CA PHE A 6 -9.30 9.24 -8.06
C PHE A 6 -8.89 8.08 -7.17
N VAL A 7 -7.71 7.50 -7.44
CA VAL A 7 -7.15 6.44 -6.59
C VAL A 7 -6.92 6.95 -5.16
N ARG A 8 -6.43 8.18 -5.01
CA ARG A 8 -6.24 8.79 -3.69
C ARG A 8 -7.55 8.95 -2.93
N THR A 9 -8.63 9.39 -3.58
CA THR A 9 -9.95 9.49 -2.94
C THR A 9 -10.45 8.13 -2.48
N MET A 10 -10.30 7.06 -3.28
CA MET A 10 -10.64 5.70 -2.85
C MET A 10 -9.86 5.28 -1.59
N ILE A 11 -8.56 5.58 -1.54
CA ILE A 11 -7.71 5.29 -0.37
C ILE A 11 -8.18 6.07 0.88
N GLU A 12 -8.58 7.34 0.73
CA GLU A 12 -9.08 8.13 1.86
C GLU A 12 -10.45 7.64 2.34
N VAL A 13 -11.36 7.26 1.42
CA VAL A 13 -12.63 6.63 1.76
C VAL A 13 -12.40 5.34 2.56
N LEU A 14 -11.46 4.48 2.14
CA LEU A 14 -11.12 3.26 2.89
C LEU A 14 -10.62 3.53 4.31
N LYS A 15 -9.95 4.65 4.53
CA LYS A 15 -9.38 5.00 5.84
C LYS A 15 -10.42 5.57 6.80
N PHE A 16 -11.35 6.37 6.28
CA PHE A 16 -12.19 7.22 7.11
C PHE A 16 -13.67 6.84 7.08
N ASP A 17 -14.17 6.22 6.01
CA ASP A 17 -15.55 5.80 5.93
C ASP A 17 -15.76 4.44 6.61
N LYS A 18 -16.67 4.41 7.58
CA LYS A 18 -17.03 3.20 8.31
C LYS A 18 -17.64 2.12 7.41
N LYS A 19 -18.23 2.48 6.25
CA LYS A 19 -18.73 1.55 5.23
C LYS A 19 -17.68 0.50 4.84
N TYR A 20 -16.40 0.89 4.85
CA TYR A 20 -15.29 0.05 4.39
C TYR A 20 -14.34 -0.40 5.50
N SER A 21 -14.70 -0.20 6.77
CA SER A 21 -13.84 -0.48 7.93
C SER A 21 -13.24 -1.90 7.96
N GLY A 22 -13.98 -2.91 7.48
CA GLY A 22 -13.52 -4.32 7.43
C GLY A 22 -12.76 -4.72 6.15
N LYS A 23 -12.63 -3.82 5.17
CA LYS A 23 -12.02 -4.11 3.85
C LYS A 23 -10.67 -3.43 3.65
N LYS A 24 -10.24 -2.66 4.65
CA LYS A 24 -9.06 -1.80 4.58
C LYS A 24 -7.78 -2.61 4.33
N ASP A 25 -7.60 -3.69 5.08
CA ASP A 25 -6.36 -4.47 5.05
C ASP A 25 -6.21 -5.25 3.73
N ASP A 26 -7.32 -5.58 3.08
CA ASP A 26 -7.33 -6.25 1.78
C ASP A 26 -7.16 -5.27 0.61
N LEU A 27 -7.86 -4.13 0.64
CA LEU A 27 -7.91 -3.21 -0.50
C LEU A 27 -6.74 -2.21 -0.54
N LEU A 28 -6.23 -1.75 0.60
CA LEU A 28 -5.14 -0.78 0.64
C LEU A 28 -3.85 -1.27 -0.02
N PRO A 29 -3.40 -2.53 0.17
CA PRO A 29 -2.25 -3.06 -0.54
C PRO A 29 -2.41 -2.93 -2.05
N ILE A 30 -3.57 -3.28 -2.60
CA ILE A 30 -3.83 -3.22 -4.03
C ILE A 30 -3.82 -1.76 -4.50
N LEU A 31 -4.70 -0.93 -3.96
CA LEU A 31 -4.95 0.44 -4.44
C LEU A 31 -3.72 1.35 -4.35
N ARG A 32 -2.79 1.11 -3.43
CA ARG A 32 -1.54 1.89 -3.34
C ARG A 32 -0.59 1.68 -4.52
N ARG A 33 -0.78 0.66 -5.35
CA ARG A 33 0.14 0.28 -6.44
C ARG A 33 -0.51 0.20 -7.80
N VAL A 34 -1.83 0.38 -7.86
CA VAL A 34 -2.52 0.36 -9.15
C VAL A 34 -2.23 1.63 -9.93
N THR A 35 -2.31 1.51 -11.24
CA THR A 35 -2.56 2.66 -12.12
C THR A 35 -3.97 2.53 -12.65
N LEU A 36 -4.72 3.63 -12.66
CA LEU A 36 -6.08 3.66 -13.17
C LEU A 36 -6.07 4.23 -14.58
N ASN A 37 -6.82 3.61 -15.49
CA ASN A 37 -7.11 4.17 -16.81
C ASN A 37 -8.62 4.23 -17.01
N ARG A 38 -9.13 5.38 -17.40
CA ARG A 38 -10.50 5.52 -17.90
C ARG A 38 -10.60 5.07 -19.35
N LYS A 39 -11.63 4.29 -19.68
CA LYS A 39 -11.88 3.75 -21.02
C LYS A 39 -13.27 4.17 -21.48
N PRO A 40 -13.40 5.34 -22.14
CA PRO A 40 -14.63 5.74 -22.78
C PRO A 40 -15.11 4.70 -23.79
N GLN A 41 -16.38 4.29 -23.66
CA GLN A 41 -17.02 3.35 -24.56
C GLN A 41 -17.91 4.07 -25.56
N TRP A 42 -18.16 3.42 -26.69
CA TRP A 42 -19.11 3.91 -27.70
C TRP A 42 -20.56 3.58 -27.36
N GLY A 43 -20.78 2.67 -26.41
CA GLY A 43 -22.12 2.27 -25.96
C GLY A 43 -22.81 3.36 -25.14
N PHE A 44 -24.06 3.64 -25.47
CA PHE A 44 -24.90 4.59 -24.74
C PHE A 44 -25.49 3.97 -23.48
N VAL A 45 -25.61 4.78 -22.42
CA VAL A 45 -26.21 4.38 -21.15
C VAL A 45 -27.71 4.22 -21.35
N ARG A 46 -28.27 3.05 -20.98
CA ARG A 46 -29.69 2.73 -21.25
C ARG A 46 -30.68 3.55 -20.43
N HIS A 47 -30.31 3.95 -19.22
CA HIS A 47 -31.15 4.69 -18.27
C HIS A 47 -30.44 5.94 -17.73
N GLY A 48 -29.52 6.48 -18.54
CA GLY A 48 -28.69 7.62 -18.18
C GLY A 48 -29.21 8.94 -18.74
N ARG A 49 -28.34 9.95 -18.70
CA ARG A 49 -28.59 11.25 -19.31
C ARG A 49 -28.60 11.13 -20.86
N PRO A 50 -29.27 12.05 -21.59
CA PRO A 50 -29.27 12.01 -23.04
C PRO A 50 -27.85 12.02 -23.63
N ASN A 51 -27.57 11.12 -24.56
CA ASN A 51 -26.26 10.93 -25.21
C ASN A 51 -25.10 10.51 -24.28
N GLN A 52 -25.38 10.22 -23.02
CA GLN A 52 -24.37 9.74 -22.08
C GLN A 52 -23.86 8.35 -22.48
N ARG A 53 -22.57 8.12 -22.29
CA ARG A 53 -21.88 6.88 -22.65
C ARG A 53 -21.32 6.18 -21.42
N TYR A 54 -21.01 4.90 -21.56
CA TYR A 54 -20.27 4.19 -20.52
C TYR A 54 -18.80 4.59 -20.53
N GLU A 55 -18.20 4.68 -19.35
CA GLU A 55 -16.76 4.74 -19.14
C GLU A 55 -16.35 3.58 -18.24
N ASP A 56 -15.60 2.64 -18.81
CA ASP A 56 -15.06 1.54 -18.01
C ASP A 56 -13.82 2.00 -17.26
N ILE A 57 -13.61 1.43 -16.08
CA ILE A 57 -12.43 1.68 -15.25
C ILE A 57 -11.50 0.47 -15.39
N GLU A 58 -10.28 0.71 -15.86
CA GLU A 58 -9.23 -0.30 -15.92
C GLU A 58 -8.23 -0.07 -14.78
N LEU A 59 -8.10 -1.04 -13.88
CA LEU A 59 -7.04 -1.06 -12.88
C LEU A 59 -5.86 -1.93 -13.36
N ARG A 60 -4.70 -1.29 -13.50
CA ARG A 60 -3.42 -1.92 -13.83
C ARG A 60 -2.71 -2.31 -12.55
N ILE A 61 -2.73 -3.61 -12.25
CA ILE A 61 -2.29 -4.17 -10.97
C ILE A 61 -0.90 -4.81 -11.14
N PRO A 62 0.04 -4.62 -10.19
CA PRO A 62 1.28 -5.37 -10.19
C PRO A 62 1.02 -6.87 -10.22
N VAL A 63 1.78 -7.61 -11.03
CA VAL A 63 1.57 -9.05 -11.24
C VAL A 63 1.45 -9.84 -9.92
N PRO A 64 2.27 -9.59 -8.87
CA PRO A 64 2.18 -10.32 -7.61
C PRO A 64 0.87 -10.12 -6.84
N LEU A 65 0.08 -9.10 -7.15
CA LEU A 65 -1.18 -8.77 -6.45
C LEU A 65 -2.43 -9.11 -7.27
N LEU A 66 -2.28 -9.73 -8.44
CA LEU A 66 -3.40 -10.00 -9.34
C LEU A 66 -4.41 -10.95 -8.72
N ASN A 67 -3.96 -11.99 -8.02
CA ASN A 67 -4.85 -12.97 -7.42
C ASN A 67 -5.67 -12.36 -6.29
N GLU A 68 -5.02 -11.60 -5.42
CA GLU A 68 -5.64 -10.85 -4.34
C GLU A 68 -6.65 -9.85 -4.90
N ALA A 69 -6.29 -9.11 -5.95
CA ALA A 69 -7.20 -8.16 -6.58
C ALA A 69 -8.40 -8.84 -7.23
N ASN A 70 -8.22 -10.00 -7.88
CA ASN A 70 -9.33 -10.78 -8.43
C ASN A 70 -10.27 -11.29 -7.31
N ASN A 71 -9.73 -11.72 -6.18
CA ASN A 71 -10.54 -12.14 -5.02
C ASN A 71 -11.35 -10.98 -4.41
N GLN A 72 -10.85 -9.75 -4.58
CA GLN A 72 -11.47 -8.52 -4.06
C GLN A 72 -12.23 -7.75 -5.15
N TYR A 73 -12.56 -8.36 -6.29
CA TYR A 73 -13.16 -7.68 -7.43
C TYR A 73 -14.43 -6.91 -7.07
N ASP A 74 -15.36 -7.55 -6.35
CA ASP A 74 -16.63 -6.93 -5.99
C ASP A 74 -16.44 -5.73 -5.06
N ASP A 75 -15.48 -5.83 -4.15
CA ASP A 75 -15.14 -4.79 -3.19
C ASP A 75 -14.42 -3.60 -3.86
N LEU A 76 -13.56 -3.88 -4.83
CA LEU A 76 -12.95 -2.88 -5.71
C LEU A 76 -14.02 -2.16 -6.56
N TYR A 77 -14.97 -2.91 -7.12
CA TYR A 77 -16.05 -2.32 -7.89
C TYR A 77 -16.98 -1.46 -7.02
N ASP A 78 -17.35 -1.91 -5.82
CA ASP A 78 -18.21 -1.14 -4.92
C ASP A 78 -17.57 0.18 -4.50
N ILE A 79 -16.26 0.21 -4.20
CA ILE A 79 -15.60 1.48 -3.85
C ILE A 79 -15.43 2.41 -5.05
N ILE A 80 -15.15 1.88 -6.24
CA ILE A 80 -15.10 2.68 -7.47
C ILE A 80 -16.48 3.30 -7.70
N ASN A 81 -17.54 2.50 -7.64
CA ASN A 81 -18.91 2.97 -7.81
C ASN A 81 -19.31 4.01 -6.74
N TYR A 82 -18.83 3.87 -5.51
CA TYR A 82 -19.08 4.83 -4.45
C TYR A 82 -18.36 6.18 -4.66
N VAL A 83 -17.14 6.16 -5.21
CA VAL A 83 -16.31 7.35 -5.44
C VAL A 83 -16.58 7.98 -6.81
N TYR A 84 -17.10 7.22 -7.76
CA TYR A 84 -17.32 7.67 -9.13
C TYR A 84 -18.35 8.81 -9.18
N GLU A 85 -17.93 9.92 -9.75
CA GLU A 85 -18.79 11.07 -10.01
C GLU A 85 -19.32 11.00 -11.44
N GLU A 86 -20.61 10.75 -11.58
CA GLU A 86 -21.29 10.68 -12.87
C GLU A 86 -21.42 12.05 -13.53
N SER A 87 -20.96 12.15 -14.78
CA SER A 87 -21.00 13.38 -15.58
C SER A 87 -22.10 13.34 -16.65
N ASP A 88 -22.33 14.46 -17.33
CA ASP A 88 -23.25 14.50 -18.47
C ASP A 88 -22.79 13.60 -19.64
N GLU A 89 -21.49 13.38 -19.75
CA GLU A 89 -20.89 12.61 -20.84
C GLU A 89 -20.76 11.12 -20.50
N TYR A 90 -20.45 10.80 -19.23
CA TYR A 90 -20.07 9.45 -18.83
C TYR A 90 -20.78 8.97 -17.56
N ALA A 91 -21.33 7.77 -17.64
CA ALA A 91 -21.69 6.95 -16.49
C ALA A 91 -20.69 5.81 -16.31
N LEU A 92 -20.56 5.31 -15.08
CA LEU A 92 -19.70 4.17 -14.77
C LEU A 92 -20.13 2.94 -15.57
N GLY A 93 -19.17 2.35 -16.28
CA GLY A 93 -19.29 1.08 -16.97
C GLY A 93 -18.73 -0.07 -16.14
N GLU A 94 -17.94 -0.93 -16.77
CA GLU A 94 -17.35 -2.10 -16.14
C GLU A 94 -16.02 -1.79 -15.43
N LEU A 95 -15.64 -2.64 -14.48
CA LEU A 95 -14.29 -2.70 -13.94
C LEU A 95 -13.50 -3.78 -14.68
N THR A 96 -12.31 -3.45 -15.15
CA THR A 96 -11.39 -4.43 -15.72
C THR A 96 -10.07 -4.46 -14.94
N LEU A 97 -9.68 -5.65 -14.49
CA LEU A 97 -8.40 -5.88 -13.83
C LEU A 97 -7.39 -6.38 -14.86
N ARG A 98 -6.26 -5.68 -15.00
CA ARG A 98 -5.22 -6.01 -15.98
C ARG A 98 -3.85 -5.96 -15.33
N PRO A 99 -2.88 -6.77 -15.79
CA PRO A 99 -1.50 -6.62 -15.35
C PRO A 99 -0.97 -5.24 -15.71
N LYS A 100 -0.22 -4.65 -14.77
CA LYS A 100 0.64 -3.49 -15.03
C LYS A 100 1.81 -3.96 -15.91
N ILE A 101 2.06 -3.23 -16.99
CA ILE A 101 3.17 -3.53 -17.89
C ILE A 101 4.47 -3.15 -17.19
N ILE A 102 5.39 -4.11 -17.07
CA ILE A 102 6.74 -3.90 -16.54
C ILE A 102 7.53 -3.09 -17.58
N GLN A 103 8.05 -1.93 -17.22
CA GLN A 103 8.90 -1.12 -18.09
C GLN A 103 10.36 -1.54 -17.94
N SER A 104 11.21 -1.17 -18.91
CA SER A 104 12.63 -1.54 -18.93
C SER A 104 13.40 -1.11 -17.68
N GLU A 105 12.97 -0.03 -17.05
CA GLU A 105 13.55 0.52 -15.83
C GLU A 105 13.12 -0.25 -14.56
N ASP A 106 12.07 -1.06 -14.64
CA ASP A 106 11.57 -1.91 -13.54
C ASP A 106 12.28 -3.28 -13.47
N VAL A 107 13.21 -3.56 -14.39
CA VAL A 107 13.91 -4.85 -14.56
C VAL A 107 15.18 -4.96 -13.71
N GLU A 108 15.37 -4.09 -12.71
CA GLU A 108 16.27 -4.40 -11.58
C GLU A 108 15.56 -5.41 -10.67
N TYR A 109 15.68 -6.69 -11.03
CA TYR A 109 15.25 -7.81 -10.21
C TYR A 109 15.99 -7.81 -8.87
N THR A 110 15.39 -7.21 -7.86
CA THR A 110 15.43 -7.79 -6.52
C THR A 110 14.04 -8.34 -6.28
N GLU A 111 13.90 -9.68 -6.26
CA GLU A 111 12.72 -10.33 -5.69
C GLU A 111 12.59 -9.84 -4.25
N HIS A 112 11.79 -8.80 -4.06
CA HIS A 112 11.19 -8.50 -2.79
C HIS A 112 9.73 -8.88 -2.98
N ASP A 113 9.36 -10.02 -2.41
CA ASP A 113 7.96 -10.31 -2.07
C ASP A 113 7.51 -9.21 -1.12
N VAL A 114 7.14 -8.06 -1.66
CA VAL A 114 6.62 -6.96 -0.85
C VAL A 114 5.15 -7.29 -0.62
N VAL A 115 4.91 -8.19 0.31
CA VAL A 115 3.59 -8.47 0.89
C VAL A 115 3.32 -7.33 1.87
N PHE A 116 2.39 -6.44 1.52
CA PHE A 116 2.07 -5.26 2.35
C PHE A 116 1.03 -5.52 3.43
N THR A 117 0.46 -6.72 3.44
CA THR A 117 -0.39 -7.25 4.51
C THR A 117 0.54 -7.85 5.56
N ASN A 118 0.31 -7.56 6.84
CA ASN A 118 1.13 -8.07 7.95
C ASN A 118 2.62 -7.66 7.92
N ILE A 119 3.02 -6.56 7.26
CA ILE A 119 4.41 -6.04 7.29
C ILE A 119 4.98 -5.99 8.70
N GLN A 120 4.15 -5.61 9.69
CA GLN A 120 4.60 -5.60 11.07
C GLN A 120 5.00 -6.99 11.57
N GLU A 121 4.20 -8.02 11.28
CA GLU A 121 4.50 -9.39 11.67
C GLU A 121 5.68 -9.95 10.86
N GLU A 122 5.74 -9.68 9.56
CA GLU A 122 6.85 -10.10 8.68
C GLU A 122 8.18 -9.47 9.08
N ILE A 123 8.22 -8.16 9.34
CA ILE A 123 9.42 -7.50 9.86
C ILE A 123 9.77 -8.05 11.25
N ILE A 124 8.78 -8.31 12.12
CA ILE A 124 9.02 -8.93 13.43
C ILE A 124 9.61 -10.33 13.28
N GLN A 125 9.08 -11.17 12.39
CA GLN A 125 9.61 -12.51 12.14
C GLN A 125 11.00 -12.44 11.51
N GLY A 126 11.23 -11.54 10.55
CA GLY A 126 12.56 -11.30 9.99
C GLY A 126 13.59 -10.87 11.04
N ILE A 127 13.20 -10.02 12.01
CA ILE A 127 14.03 -9.68 13.17
C ILE A 127 14.30 -10.93 14.01
N ARG A 128 13.28 -11.74 14.31
CA ARG A 128 13.40 -12.97 15.11
C ARG A 128 14.23 -14.07 14.44
N ASP A 129 14.22 -14.15 13.13
CA ASP A 129 14.98 -15.15 12.37
C ASP A 129 16.43 -14.72 12.11
N ALA A 130 16.72 -13.42 12.19
CA ALA A 130 18.07 -12.90 12.02
C ALA A 130 19.05 -13.52 13.04
N ARG A 131 20.11 -14.16 12.53
CA ARG A 131 21.11 -14.87 13.33
C ARG A 131 22.37 -14.06 13.60
N TYR A 132 22.73 -13.13 12.71
CA TYR A 132 24.05 -12.48 12.73
C TYR A 132 23.97 -10.96 12.83
N SER A 133 23.23 -10.32 11.91
CA SER A 133 23.11 -8.86 11.91
C SER A 133 21.78 -8.37 11.37
N ILE A 134 21.35 -7.21 11.84
CA ILE A 134 20.19 -6.45 11.37
C ILE A 134 20.63 -5.02 11.08
N TRP A 135 20.42 -4.56 9.86
CA TRP A 135 20.69 -3.19 9.42
C TRP A 135 19.41 -2.60 8.87
N ALA A 136 18.96 -1.46 9.42
CA ALA A 136 17.75 -0.82 8.94
C ALA A 136 17.88 0.71 8.94
N ALA A 137 17.26 1.35 7.95
CA ALA A 137 17.06 2.80 7.91
C ALA A 137 15.57 3.09 8.17
N VAL A 138 15.28 3.90 9.18
CA VAL A 138 13.90 4.12 9.66
C VAL A 138 13.64 5.61 9.85
N ALA A 139 12.57 6.13 9.23
CA ALA A 139 12.19 7.52 9.40
C ALA A 139 11.55 7.79 10.78
N TRP A 140 10.69 6.88 11.28
CA TRP A 140 9.96 7.04 12.54
C TRP A 140 10.05 5.77 13.39
N LEU A 141 10.72 5.86 14.55
CA LEU A 141 10.97 4.76 15.48
C LEU A 141 9.84 4.63 16.53
N THR A 142 8.59 4.91 16.14
CA THR A 142 7.47 5.01 17.10
C THR A 142 6.82 3.66 17.43
N ASN A 143 7.10 2.61 16.65
CA ASN A 143 6.51 1.30 16.84
C ASN A 143 7.27 0.48 17.90
N ARG A 144 6.65 0.33 19.08
CA ARG A 144 7.23 -0.38 20.22
C ARG A 144 7.47 -1.87 19.97
N ALA A 145 6.68 -2.52 19.12
CA ALA A 145 6.86 -3.95 18.85
C ALA A 145 8.21 -4.21 18.16
N PHE A 146 8.55 -3.40 17.16
CA PHE A 146 9.87 -3.47 16.51
C PHE A 146 11.02 -3.16 17.47
N ILE A 147 10.88 -2.10 18.28
CA ILE A 147 11.91 -1.71 19.25
C ILE A 147 12.21 -2.85 20.24
N ASN A 148 11.17 -3.52 20.73
CA ASN A 148 11.30 -4.61 21.69
C ASN A 148 12.02 -5.83 21.07
N GLU A 149 11.66 -6.22 19.85
CA GLU A 149 12.29 -7.35 19.16
C GLU A 149 13.76 -7.07 18.80
N LEU A 150 14.06 -5.88 18.31
CA LEU A 150 15.44 -5.45 18.02
C LEU A 150 16.30 -5.46 19.29
N ARG A 151 15.75 -4.98 20.42
CA ARG A 151 16.41 -5.04 21.72
C ARG A 151 16.67 -6.48 22.16
N ALA A 152 15.68 -7.36 22.05
CA ALA A 152 15.81 -8.77 22.42
C ALA A 152 16.92 -9.46 21.60
N LYS A 153 16.97 -9.19 20.29
CA LYS A 153 18.02 -9.72 19.41
C LYS A 153 19.41 -9.21 19.76
N ARG A 154 19.55 -7.93 20.09
CA ARG A 154 20.82 -7.36 20.57
C ARG A 154 21.27 -8.04 21.86
N GLN A 155 20.36 -8.32 22.80
CA GLN A 155 20.66 -9.08 24.03
C GLN A 155 21.09 -10.53 23.76
N GLN A 156 20.61 -11.13 22.68
CA GLN A 156 21.03 -12.46 22.21
C GLN A 156 22.38 -12.45 21.46
N GLY A 157 23.03 -11.27 21.31
CA GLY A 157 24.34 -11.14 20.66
C GLY A 157 24.29 -10.84 19.16
N VAL A 158 23.11 -10.61 18.58
CA VAL A 158 22.96 -10.20 17.17
C VAL A 158 23.37 -8.73 17.01
N SER A 159 24.15 -8.41 15.98
CA SER A 159 24.59 -7.04 15.70
C SER A 159 23.46 -6.21 15.09
N VAL A 160 22.92 -5.23 15.83
CA VAL A 160 21.82 -4.37 15.35
C VAL A 160 22.35 -2.97 15.08
N ARG A 161 22.18 -2.47 13.85
CA ARG A 161 22.51 -1.09 13.44
C ARG A 161 21.29 -0.42 12.83
N LEU A 162 20.96 0.76 13.35
CA LEU A 162 19.82 1.54 12.90
C LEU A 162 20.29 2.94 12.49
N ILE A 163 19.87 3.36 11.30
CA ILE A 163 20.00 4.75 10.86
C ILE A 163 18.61 5.36 10.99
N VAL A 164 18.47 6.38 11.82
CA VAL A 164 17.17 6.99 12.14
C VAL A 164 17.18 8.46 11.74
N SER A 165 16.08 8.94 11.16
CA SER A 165 15.93 10.37 10.87
C SER A 165 16.01 11.19 12.16
N ASP A 166 16.70 12.34 12.13
CA ASP A 166 16.82 13.26 13.27
C ASP A 166 15.53 14.06 13.45
N GLU A 167 14.50 13.37 13.94
CA GLU A 167 13.17 13.91 14.23
C GLU A 167 12.95 13.91 15.75
N ASP A 168 12.30 14.95 16.27
CA ASP A 168 11.98 15.07 17.70
C ASP A 168 11.18 13.86 18.21
N ALA A 169 10.32 13.29 17.37
CA ALA A 169 9.51 12.11 17.67
C ALA A 169 10.35 10.85 17.98
N ASN A 170 11.60 10.78 17.52
CA ASN A 170 12.48 9.62 17.70
C ASN A 170 13.30 9.70 19.00
N ARG A 171 13.49 10.91 19.54
CA ARG A 171 14.34 11.16 20.72
C ARG A 171 14.02 10.31 21.95
N PRO A 172 12.74 10.06 22.32
CA PRO A 172 12.41 9.21 23.47
C PRO A 172 12.86 7.74 23.34
N TYR A 173 13.14 7.29 22.13
CA TYR A 173 13.45 5.89 21.82
C TYR A 173 14.93 5.61 21.66
N TYR A 174 15.77 6.65 21.48
CA TYR A 174 17.22 6.48 21.38
C TYR A 174 17.78 5.72 22.59
N GLY A 175 17.47 6.17 23.81
CA GLY A 175 17.91 5.52 25.05
C GLY A 175 17.42 4.08 25.22
N GLN A 176 16.42 3.65 24.44
CA GLN A 176 15.88 2.30 24.52
C GLN A 176 16.68 1.30 23.68
N LEU A 177 17.44 1.77 22.70
CA LEU A 177 18.20 0.94 21.77
C LEU A 177 19.71 1.08 21.94
N LEU A 178 20.16 2.07 22.73
CA LEU A 178 21.56 2.33 23.00
C LEU A 178 22.10 1.46 24.15
N ALA A 179 23.30 0.90 23.94
CA ALA A 179 24.19 0.55 25.04
C ALA A 179 25.02 1.79 25.42
N PRO A 180 25.55 1.90 26.66
CA PRO A 180 26.43 3.00 27.00
C PRO A 180 27.67 3.00 26.09
N GLY A 181 27.77 3.97 25.16
CA GLY A 181 28.93 4.18 24.27
C GLY A 181 28.64 4.49 22.80
N ASP A 182 27.39 4.39 22.32
CA ASP A 182 27.08 4.41 20.88
C ASP A 182 26.98 5.81 20.21
N PHE A 183 27.31 6.91 20.90
CA PHE A 183 27.36 8.24 20.25
C PHE A 183 28.75 8.53 19.69
N SER A 184 28.94 8.35 18.39
CA SER A 184 29.91 9.16 17.63
C SER A 184 29.13 10.27 16.92
N ARG A 185 29.47 11.51 17.25
CA ARG A 185 28.94 12.73 16.63
C ARG A 185 29.37 12.84 15.17
#